data_AF-A0A814H8B9-F1
#
_entry.id   AF-A0A814H8B9-F1
#
_cell.length_a   1.000
_cell.length_b   1.000
_cell.length_c   1.000
_cell.angle_alpha   90.00
_cell.angle_beta   90.00
_cell.angle_gamma   90.00
#
_symmetry.space_group_name_H-M   'P 1'
#
loop_
_entity.id
_entity.type
_entity.pdbx_description
1 polymer ?
#
loop_
_entity_poly.entity_id
_entity_poly.type
_entity_poly.pdbx_seq_one_letter_code
_entity_poly.pdbx_strand_id
1 'polypeptide(L)'
;MDADLAKKLQKRIQRIESVDENENNRPADVQTPVEQSLDMPSYQRVFNPFNEYKEFTRKQIQGLMQTFEKFDTDKDKYLNFNELKFMMEKLGIPQTHLGLKDMIKEVDEDHDGMICFREFLLIFRKAASDDTPVESVLHQLYSMLMEIDVAKEGVGGAKNFFEAKVAALTAGDKYQREIREEQEQRKREEDDKHRRKMSFQNRLALFQS
;
A
#
# COMPACT_ATOMS: atom_id res chain seq x y z
N MET A 1 32.30 48.67 -7.47
CA MET A 1 31.80 47.67 -6.51
C MET A 1 30.98 48.42 -5.49
N ASP A 2 29.68 48.14 -5.44
CA ASP A 2 28.67 48.98 -4.79
C ASP A 2 28.84 49.08 -3.27
N ALA A 3 29.20 50.28 -2.82
CA ALA A 3 29.32 50.65 -1.40
C ALA A 3 28.02 50.44 -0.60
N ASP A 4 26.89 50.30 -1.30
CA ASP A 4 25.57 50.14 -0.70
C ASP A 4 25.30 48.68 -0.25
N LEU A 5 25.90 47.70 -0.93
CA LEU A 5 25.83 46.30 -0.53
C LEU A 5 26.69 46.04 0.72
N ALA A 6 27.85 46.69 0.82
CA ALA A 6 28.73 46.62 1.98
C ALA A 6 28.07 47.20 3.24
N LYS A 7 27.34 48.33 3.11
CA LYS A 7 26.57 48.92 4.23
C LYS A 7 25.39 48.04 4.65
N LYS A 8 24.69 47.40 3.71
CA LYS A 8 23.61 46.45 4.03
C LYS A 8 24.11 45.20 4.74
N LEU A 9 25.27 44.68 4.35
CA LEU A 9 25.87 43.52 5.00
C LEU A 9 26.42 43.85 6.38
N GLN A 10 27.10 44.99 6.57
CA GLN A 10 27.54 45.43 7.90
C GLN A 10 26.39 45.64 8.88
N LYS A 11 25.26 46.21 8.42
CA LYS A 11 24.07 46.42 9.26
C LYS A 11 23.35 45.10 9.61
N ARG A 12 23.55 44.05 8.82
CA ARG A 12 22.98 42.72 9.06
C ARG A 12 23.87 41.87 9.97
N ILE A 13 25.19 42.02 9.86
CA ILE A 13 26.18 41.36 10.74
C ILE A 13 26.13 41.95 12.16
N GLN A 14 26.03 43.27 12.32
CA GLN A 14 25.84 43.90 13.66
C GLN A 14 24.52 43.51 14.36
N ARG A 15 23.54 42.97 13.63
CA ARG A 15 22.27 42.49 14.19
C ARG A 15 22.36 41.06 14.72
N ILE A 16 23.40 40.32 14.33
CA ILE A 16 23.57 38.91 14.67
C ILE A 16 24.54 38.77 15.86
N GLU A 17 25.45 39.71 16.07
CA GLU A 17 26.46 39.67 17.15
C GLU A 17 26.01 40.25 18.50
N SER A 18 24.73 40.60 18.70
CA SER A 18 24.22 41.11 19.99
C SER A 18 23.28 40.15 20.71
N VAL A 19 23.38 38.85 20.44
CA VAL A 19 22.61 37.84 21.15
C VAL A 19 23.58 36.86 21.80
N ASP A 20 24.15 37.29 22.91
CA ASP A 20 24.51 36.37 23.99
C ASP A 20 24.11 36.97 25.34
N GLU A 21 23.51 36.09 26.15
CA GLU A 21 23.41 36.11 27.60
C GLU A 21 22.58 37.23 28.27
N ASN A 22 21.31 36.91 28.52
CA ASN A 22 20.65 37.33 29.77
C ASN A 22 19.62 36.27 30.20
N GLU A 23 20.11 35.24 30.91
CA GLU A 23 19.33 34.54 31.92
C GLU A 23 18.84 35.58 32.94
N ASN A 24 17.55 35.49 33.31
CA ASN A 24 16.84 36.35 34.27
C ASN A 24 16.32 37.71 33.75
N ASN A 25 15.31 37.67 32.88
CA ASN A 25 14.17 38.59 33.05
C ASN A 25 12.92 38.05 32.33
N ARG A 26 12.00 37.42 33.06
CA ARG A 26 10.63 37.13 32.58
C ARG A 26 9.79 38.40 32.75
N PRO A 27 9.35 39.09 31.69
CA PRO A 27 8.36 40.15 31.83
C PRO A 27 6.98 39.52 32.05
N ALA A 28 6.35 39.96 33.14
CA ALA A 28 4.99 39.61 33.52
C ALA A 28 3.95 40.06 32.47
N ASP A 29 2.98 39.18 32.22
CA ASP A 29 1.60 39.44 31.82
C ASP A 29 1.32 40.63 30.88
N VAL A 30 1.55 40.40 29.58
CA VAL A 30 0.75 41.08 28.56
C VAL A 30 -0.60 40.36 28.49
N GLN A 31 -1.60 40.93 29.17
CA GLN A 31 -3.01 40.53 29.03
C GLN A 31 -3.45 40.81 27.58
N THR A 32 -3.38 39.77 26.76
CA THR A 32 -4.21 39.67 25.56
C THR A 32 -5.67 39.82 26.00
N PRO A 33 -6.51 40.58 25.28
CA PRO A 33 -7.94 40.58 25.53
C PRO A 33 -8.40 39.12 25.51
N VAL A 34 -9.13 38.72 26.56
CA VAL A 34 -9.73 37.40 26.68
C VAL A 34 -10.75 37.26 25.56
N GLU A 35 -10.27 36.92 24.37
CA GLU A 35 -11.08 36.33 23.32
C GLU A 35 -11.55 35.03 23.96
N GLN A 36 -12.82 35.02 24.36
CA GLN A 36 -13.47 33.88 24.97
C GLN A 36 -13.30 32.69 24.02
N SER A 37 -12.24 31.92 24.24
CA SER A 37 -12.21 30.52 23.90
C SER A 37 -13.35 29.93 24.70
N LEU A 38 -14.54 29.91 24.08
CA LEU A 38 -15.54 28.93 24.41
C LEU A 38 -14.78 27.61 24.28
N ASP A 39 -14.34 27.08 25.43
CA ASP A 39 -13.87 25.71 25.55
C ASP A 39 -15.00 24.88 24.97
N MET A 40 -14.85 24.50 23.71
CA MET A 40 -15.79 23.63 23.05
C MET A 40 -15.78 22.36 23.88
N PRO A 41 -16.92 21.99 24.51
CA PRO A 41 -16.96 20.83 25.37
C PRO A 41 -16.41 19.64 24.59
N SER A 42 -15.53 18.87 25.21
CA SER A 42 -14.75 17.76 24.64
C SER A 42 -15.58 16.62 24.03
N TYR A 43 -16.90 16.80 23.89
CA TYR A 43 -17.88 15.85 23.39
C TYR A 43 -17.89 15.65 21.88
N GLN A 44 -17.10 16.40 21.10
CA GLN A 44 -17.10 16.28 19.64
C GLN A 44 -15.69 16.26 19.05
N ARG A 45 -14.79 15.45 19.61
CA ARG A 45 -13.74 14.88 18.77
C ARG A 45 -14.43 13.89 17.82
N VAL A 46 -14.80 14.38 16.64
CA VAL A 46 -15.37 13.53 15.58
C VAL A 46 -14.38 12.40 15.33
N PHE A 47 -14.80 11.17 15.62
CA PHE A 47 -13.97 9.99 15.39
C PHE A 47 -13.57 9.93 13.92
N ASN A 48 -12.26 9.95 13.66
CA ASN A 48 -11.72 9.78 12.33
C ASN A 48 -10.80 8.54 12.32
N PRO A 49 -11.29 7.39 11.80
CA PRO A 49 -10.56 6.14 11.84
C PRO A 49 -9.20 6.24 11.11
N PHE A 50 -9.10 7.06 10.06
CA PHE A 50 -7.86 7.21 9.28
C PHE A 50 -6.76 7.97 10.03
N ASN A 51 -7.13 8.81 10.99
CA ASN A 51 -6.17 9.59 11.78
C ASN A 51 -5.75 8.82 13.04
N GLU A 52 -6.65 8.04 13.61
CA GLU A 52 -6.44 7.32 14.86
C GLU A 52 -5.80 5.94 14.65
N TYR A 53 -6.09 5.27 13.52
CA TYR A 53 -5.55 3.95 13.17
C TYR A 53 -4.67 4.04 11.92
N LYS A 54 -3.51 4.71 12.05
CA LYS A 54 -2.58 5.00 10.95
C LYS A 54 -1.88 3.75 10.39
N GLU A 55 -1.81 2.71 11.20
CA GLU A 55 -1.29 1.39 10.87
C GLU A 55 -2.16 0.67 9.82
N PHE A 56 -3.43 1.05 9.69
CA PHE A 56 -4.32 0.49 8.67
C PHE A 56 -4.42 1.38 7.45
N THR A 57 -4.30 0.76 6.27
CA THR A 57 -4.56 1.43 5.00
C THR A 57 -6.04 1.81 4.88
N ARG A 58 -6.33 2.82 4.04
CA ARG A 58 -7.72 3.21 3.75
C ARG A 58 -8.58 2.05 3.25
N LYS A 59 -8.00 1.15 2.45
CA LYS A 59 -8.70 -0.05 1.96
C LYS A 59 -9.03 -1.02 3.08
N GLN A 60 -8.10 -1.25 4.01
CA GLN A 60 -8.34 -2.11 5.17
C GLN A 60 -9.45 -1.52 6.05
N ILE A 61 -9.38 -0.23 6.39
CA ILE A 61 -10.42 0.45 7.18
C ILE A 61 -11.79 0.33 6.50
N GLN A 62 -11.86 0.54 5.18
CA GLN A 62 -13.11 0.37 4.43
C GLN A 62 -13.62 -1.07 4.44
N GLY A 63 -12.74 -2.07 4.31
CA GLY A 63 -13.13 -3.49 4.37
C GLY A 63 -13.63 -3.90 5.75
N LEU A 64 -12.99 -3.41 6.81
CA LEU A 64 -13.42 -3.61 8.19
C LEU A 64 -14.77 -2.93 8.46
N MET A 65 -14.97 -1.71 7.95
CA MET A 65 -16.25 -1.00 8.03
C MET A 65 -17.38 -1.77 7.34
N GLN A 66 -17.14 -2.28 6.12
CA GLN A 66 -18.14 -3.09 5.42
C GLN A 66 -18.47 -4.38 6.15
N THR A 67 -17.47 -5.01 6.78
CA THR A 67 -17.69 -6.20 7.61
C THR A 67 -18.53 -5.85 8.84
N PHE A 68 -18.19 -4.77 9.55
CA PHE A 68 -18.93 -4.29 10.71
C PHE A 68 -20.41 -4.03 10.35
N GLU A 69 -20.67 -3.23 9.32
CA GLU A 69 -22.04 -2.89 8.88
C GLU A 69 -22.82 -4.09 8.33
N LYS A 70 -22.15 -5.18 7.94
CA LYS A 70 -22.80 -6.42 7.51
C LYS A 70 -23.35 -7.23 8.68
N PHE A 71 -22.71 -7.15 9.84
CA PHE A 71 -23.07 -7.93 11.03
C PHE A 71 -23.87 -7.13 12.05
N ASP A 72 -23.79 -5.80 12.01
CA ASP A 72 -24.72 -4.87 12.65
C ASP A 72 -26.09 -4.97 11.95
N THR A 73 -27.00 -5.75 12.55
CA THR A 73 -28.29 -6.11 11.94
C THR A 73 -29.38 -5.08 12.19
N ASP A 74 -29.36 -4.44 13.35
CA ASP A 74 -30.33 -3.41 13.74
C ASP A 74 -29.88 -2.00 13.34
N LYS A 75 -28.63 -1.84 12.88
CA LYS A 75 -28.02 -0.61 12.37
C LYS A 75 -27.83 0.46 13.45
N ASP A 76 -27.64 0.04 14.69
CA ASP A 76 -27.42 0.94 15.81
C ASP A 76 -25.98 1.48 15.88
N LYS A 77 -25.07 0.97 15.02
CA LYS A 77 -23.63 1.28 14.95
C LYS A 77 -22.79 0.65 16.06
N TYR A 78 -23.34 -0.33 16.74
CA TYR A 78 -22.67 -1.18 17.72
C TYR A 78 -22.81 -2.65 17.28
N LEU A 79 -21.93 -3.49 17.81
CA LEU A 79 -22.09 -4.93 17.74
C LEU A 79 -22.41 -5.42 19.14
N ASN A 80 -23.65 -5.83 19.34
CA ASN A 80 -24.03 -6.45 20.60
C ASN A 80 -23.50 -7.90 20.67
N PHE A 81 -23.61 -8.51 21.85
CA PHE A 81 -23.14 -9.88 22.09
C PHE A 81 -23.67 -10.92 21.08
N ASN A 82 -24.96 -10.81 20.69
CA ASN A 82 -25.58 -11.78 19.80
C ASN A 82 -25.11 -11.62 18.36
N GLU A 83 -24.95 -10.38 17.90
CA GLU A 83 -24.42 -10.05 16.58
C GLU A 83 -22.96 -10.47 16.45
N LEU A 84 -22.18 -10.21 17.49
CA LEU A 84 -20.80 -10.64 17.56
C LEU A 84 -20.69 -12.18 17.52
N LYS A 85 -21.54 -12.87 18.28
CA LYS A 85 -21.63 -14.33 18.24
C LYS A 85 -21.96 -14.83 16.83
N PHE A 86 -22.97 -14.23 16.21
CA PHE A 86 -23.37 -14.59 14.85
C PHE A 86 -22.26 -14.34 13.83
N MET A 87 -21.52 -13.24 13.97
CA MET A 87 -20.33 -12.95 13.16
C MET A 87 -19.30 -14.07 13.28
N MET A 88 -18.94 -14.47 14.49
CA MET A 88 -17.97 -15.55 14.73
C MET A 88 -18.40 -16.88 14.12
N GLU A 89 -19.68 -17.23 14.25
CA GLU A 89 -20.25 -18.43 13.62
C GLU A 89 -20.19 -18.36 12.08
N LYS A 90 -20.48 -17.19 11.49
CA LYS A 90 -20.42 -16.98 10.04
C LYS A 90 -19.02 -16.97 9.47
N LEU A 91 -18.04 -16.56 10.27
CA LEU A 91 -16.63 -16.63 9.93
C LEU A 91 -16.04 -18.03 10.12
N GLY A 92 -16.82 -19.00 10.61
CA GLY A 92 -16.37 -20.39 10.77
C GLY A 92 -15.52 -20.62 12.02
N ILE A 93 -15.50 -19.67 12.96
CA ILE A 93 -14.70 -19.71 14.18
C ILE A 93 -15.65 -19.54 15.39
N PRO A 94 -16.56 -20.49 15.65
CA PRO A 94 -17.50 -20.37 16.75
C PRO A 94 -16.77 -20.29 18.09
N GLN A 95 -17.14 -19.30 18.90
CA GLN A 95 -16.53 -19.05 20.20
C GLN A 95 -17.46 -19.43 21.34
N THR A 96 -16.88 -19.78 22.48
CA THR A 96 -17.66 -19.98 23.71
C THR A 96 -18.22 -18.65 24.20
N HIS A 97 -19.33 -18.71 24.94
CA HIS A 97 -19.92 -17.51 25.54
C HIS A 97 -18.92 -16.75 26.44
N LEU A 98 -18.06 -17.48 27.17
CA LEU A 98 -17.02 -16.87 27.99
C LEU A 98 -15.96 -16.18 27.12
N GLY A 99 -15.47 -16.86 26.07
CA GLY A 99 -14.48 -16.27 25.15
C GLY A 99 -14.99 -15.01 24.45
N LEU A 100 -16.27 -14.97 24.07
CA LEU A 100 -16.89 -13.75 23.51
C LEU A 100 -16.97 -12.61 24.52
N LYS A 101 -17.34 -12.90 25.76
CA LYS A 101 -17.38 -11.90 26.83
C LYS A 101 -16.00 -11.35 27.17
N ASP A 102 -15.00 -12.22 27.23
CA ASP A 102 -13.61 -11.83 27.46
C ASP A 102 -13.11 -10.96 26.30
N MET A 103 -13.48 -11.29 25.07
CA MET A 103 -13.14 -10.49 23.90
C MET A 103 -13.77 -9.09 23.93
N ILE A 104 -15.07 -8.97 24.25
CA ILE A 104 -15.73 -7.67 24.41
C ILE A 104 -15.01 -6.87 25.49
N LYS A 105 -14.83 -7.47 26.68
CA LYS A 105 -14.20 -6.83 27.83
C LYS A 105 -12.77 -6.34 27.52
N GLU A 106 -12.05 -7.00 26.63
CA GLU A 106 -10.71 -6.59 26.25
C GLU A 106 -10.69 -5.29 25.45
N VAL A 107 -11.74 -4.99 24.65
CA VAL A 107 -11.76 -3.84 23.74
C VAL A 107 -12.79 -2.76 24.07
N ASP A 108 -13.76 -3.08 24.91
CA ASP A 108 -14.82 -2.19 25.42
C ASP A 108 -14.20 -1.15 26.39
N GLU A 109 -13.89 0.04 25.84
CA GLU A 109 -13.24 1.14 26.56
C GLU A 109 -14.23 2.00 27.35
N ASP A 110 -15.49 2.07 26.90
CA ASP A 110 -16.54 2.87 27.53
C ASP A 110 -17.48 2.07 28.44
N HIS A 111 -17.31 0.75 28.47
CA HIS A 111 -18.00 -0.21 29.33
C HIS A 111 -19.52 -0.29 29.08
N ASP A 112 -19.93 -0.11 27.83
CA ASP A 112 -21.33 -0.25 27.41
C ASP A 112 -21.73 -1.72 27.14
N GLY A 113 -20.76 -2.64 27.12
CA GLY A 113 -20.97 -4.07 26.88
C GLY A 113 -21.26 -4.43 25.42
N MET A 114 -21.11 -3.47 24.52
CA MET A 114 -21.18 -3.60 23.07
C MET A 114 -19.81 -3.26 22.46
N ILE A 115 -19.70 -3.31 21.14
CA ILE A 115 -18.48 -2.94 20.43
C ILE A 115 -18.84 -1.91 19.37
N CYS A 116 -18.45 -0.65 19.57
CA CYS A 116 -18.58 0.36 18.53
C CYS A 116 -17.51 0.17 17.44
N PHE A 117 -17.64 0.85 16.29
CA PHE A 117 -16.67 0.70 15.20
C PHE A 117 -15.22 1.07 15.59
N ARG A 118 -15.03 2.01 16.53
CA ARG A 118 -13.70 2.38 17.04
C ARG A 118 -13.08 1.21 17.82
N GLU A 119 -13.83 0.58 18.69
CA GLU A 119 -13.40 -0.60 19.47
C GLU A 119 -13.24 -1.84 18.58
N PHE A 120 -14.06 -1.95 17.54
CA PHE A 120 -13.90 -2.98 16.53
C PHE A 120 -12.52 -2.87 15.85
N LEU A 121 -12.06 -1.66 15.49
CA LEU A 121 -10.70 -1.46 14.99
C LEU A 121 -9.61 -1.76 16.05
N LEU A 122 -9.93 -1.57 17.34
CA LEU A 122 -9.01 -1.87 18.44
C LEU A 122 -8.71 -3.36 18.56
N ILE A 123 -9.68 -4.24 18.25
CA ILE A 123 -9.47 -5.69 18.12
C ILE A 123 -8.28 -5.97 17.20
N PHE A 124 -8.31 -5.41 15.99
CA PHE A 124 -7.28 -5.67 14.98
C PHE A 124 -5.94 -5.06 15.35
N ARG A 125 -5.93 -3.89 16.01
CA ARG A 125 -4.69 -3.26 16.50
C ARG A 125 -4.02 -4.13 17.56
N LYS A 126 -4.81 -4.62 18.53
CA LYS A 126 -4.31 -5.52 19.58
C LYS A 126 -3.79 -6.81 18.98
N ALA A 127 -4.57 -7.44 18.11
CA ALA A 127 -4.18 -8.69 17.44
C ALA A 127 -2.97 -8.56 16.50
N ALA A 128 -2.72 -7.37 15.94
CA ALA A 128 -1.52 -7.08 15.15
C ALA A 128 -0.26 -6.88 16.01
N SER A 129 -0.40 -6.78 17.33
CA SER A 129 0.74 -6.68 18.25
C SER A 129 1.29 -8.07 18.56
N ASP A 130 2.60 -8.24 18.48
CA ASP A 130 3.31 -9.52 18.68
C ASP A 130 3.09 -10.16 20.07
N ASP A 131 2.59 -9.39 21.04
CA ASP A 131 2.32 -9.84 22.41
C ASP A 131 0.99 -10.60 22.58
N THR A 132 0.12 -10.63 21.56
CA THR A 132 -1.14 -11.37 21.69
C THR A 132 -0.91 -12.88 21.56
N PRO A 133 -1.45 -13.69 22.49
CA PRO A 133 -1.37 -15.15 22.36
C PRO A 133 -2.00 -15.59 21.04
N VAL A 134 -1.32 -16.47 20.30
CA VAL A 134 -1.80 -17.00 19.00
C VAL A 134 -3.15 -17.70 19.15
N GLU A 135 -3.45 -18.25 20.33
CA GLU A 135 -4.74 -18.88 20.67
C GLU A 135 -5.83 -17.88 21.05
N SER A 136 -5.52 -16.58 21.18
CA SER A 136 -6.49 -15.55 21.54
C SER A 136 -7.60 -15.42 20.49
N VAL A 137 -8.82 -15.17 20.96
CA VAL A 137 -9.98 -14.92 20.10
C VAL A 137 -9.75 -13.72 19.18
N LEU A 138 -9.05 -12.68 19.66
CA LEU A 138 -8.69 -11.52 18.85
C LEU A 138 -7.78 -11.89 17.68
N HIS A 139 -6.80 -12.76 17.92
CA HIS A 139 -5.87 -13.23 16.88
C HIS A 139 -6.58 -14.06 15.81
N GLN A 140 -7.49 -14.95 16.23
CA GLN A 140 -8.30 -15.76 15.32
C GLN A 140 -9.19 -14.89 14.42
N LEU A 141 -9.86 -13.88 15.00
CA LEU A 141 -10.67 -12.93 14.24
C LEU A 141 -9.82 -12.09 13.26
N TYR A 142 -8.64 -11.65 13.70
CA TYR A 142 -7.69 -10.92 12.87
C TYR A 142 -7.25 -11.73 11.66
N SER A 143 -6.82 -12.99 11.85
CA SER A 143 -6.42 -13.87 10.75
C SER A 143 -7.52 -13.97 9.69
N MET A 144 -8.75 -14.25 10.12
CA MET A 144 -9.84 -14.51 9.20
C MET A 144 -10.27 -13.30 8.36
N LEU A 145 -10.16 -12.08 8.92
CA LEU A 145 -10.62 -10.87 8.25
C LEU A 145 -9.51 -10.09 7.55
N MET A 146 -8.26 -10.26 7.98
CA MET A 146 -7.10 -9.56 7.41
C MET A 146 -6.27 -10.42 6.46
N GLU A 147 -6.64 -11.69 6.25
CA GLU A 147 -6.02 -12.56 5.26
C GLU A 147 -5.95 -11.87 3.89
N ILE A 148 -4.71 -11.66 3.42
CA ILE A 148 -4.46 -11.13 2.10
C ILE A 148 -4.79 -12.24 1.10
N ASP A 149 -5.80 -12.02 0.27
CA ASP A 149 -6.05 -12.88 -0.89
C ASP A 149 -4.86 -12.76 -1.86
N VAL A 150 -3.89 -13.66 -1.70
CA VAL A 150 -2.67 -13.71 -2.53
C VAL A 150 -3.03 -13.96 -4.00
N ALA A 151 -4.16 -14.63 -4.28
CA ALA A 151 -4.62 -14.83 -5.65
C ALA A 151 -5.07 -13.50 -6.29
N LYS A 152 -5.67 -12.61 -5.51
CA LYS A 152 -6.10 -11.28 -5.97
C LYS A 152 -4.99 -10.24 -5.96
N GLU A 153 -4.13 -10.21 -4.94
CA GLU A 153 -3.18 -9.10 -4.74
C GLU A 153 -1.70 -9.46 -5.01
N GLY A 154 -1.29 -10.73 -4.94
CA GLY A 154 0.14 -11.11 -4.98
C GLY A 154 0.71 -11.47 -6.36
N VAL A 155 -0.04 -12.19 -7.20
CA VAL A 155 0.53 -12.81 -8.41
C VAL A 155 0.30 -11.99 -9.68
N GLY A 156 -0.76 -11.16 -9.72
CA GLY A 156 -1.16 -10.45 -10.94
C GLY A 156 -0.09 -9.49 -11.48
N GLY A 157 0.55 -8.72 -10.59
CA GLY A 157 1.61 -7.78 -10.97
C GLY A 157 2.86 -8.49 -11.52
N ALA A 158 3.32 -9.54 -10.83
CA ALA A 158 4.46 -10.32 -11.27
C ALA A 158 4.18 -11.06 -12.58
N LYS A 159 3.00 -11.70 -12.71
CA LYS A 159 2.60 -12.41 -13.94
C LYS A 159 2.64 -11.49 -15.16
N ASN A 160 2.00 -10.32 -15.08
CA ASN A 160 1.97 -9.36 -16.19
C ASN A 160 3.38 -8.84 -16.54
N PHE A 161 4.23 -8.62 -15.54
CA PHE A 161 5.61 -8.21 -15.75
C PHE A 161 6.46 -9.28 -16.46
N PHE A 162 6.36 -10.54 -16.03
CA PHE A 162 7.12 -11.64 -16.62
C PHE A 162 6.60 -12.01 -18.02
N GLU A 163 5.29 -12.03 -18.27
CA GLU A 163 4.71 -12.24 -19.60
C GLU A 163 5.21 -11.17 -20.60
N ALA A 164 5.15 -9.89 -20.22
CA ALA A 164 5.62 -8.80 -21.06
C ALA A 164 7.12 -8.92 -21.37
N LYS A 165 7.93 -9.33 -20.39
CA LYS A 165 9.38 -9.49 -20.56
C LYS A 165 9.73 -10.70 -21.44
N VAL A 166 9.02 -11.82 -21.29
CA VAL A 166 9.19 -12.98 -22.17
C VAL A 166 8.81 -12.60 -23.60
N ALA A 167 7.65 -11.96 -23.82
CA ALA A 167 7.19 -11.54 -25.14
C ALA A 167 8.16 -10.58 -25.84
N ALA A 168 8.76 -9.64 -25.09
CA ALA A 168 9.77 -8.71 -25.62
C ALA A 168 11.05 -9.44 -26.07
N LEU A 169 11.48 -10.47 -25.34
CA LEU A 169 12.65 -11.27 -25.70
C LEU A 169 12.38 -12.16 -26.91
N THR A 170 11.23 -12.83 -26.99
CA THR A 170 10.89 -13.70 -28.13
C THR A 170 10.61 -12.92 -29.41
N ALA A 171 10.12 -11.67 -29.33
CA ALA A 171 9.87 -10.83 -30.49
C ALA A 171 11.16 -10.47 -31.26
N GLY A 172 12.28 -10.26 -30.55
CA GLY A 172 13.57 -9.97 -31.16
C GLY A 172 14.16 -11.15 -31.96
N ASP A 173 14.04 -12.37 -31.42
CA ASP A 173 14.61 -13.58 -32.04
C ASP A 173 13.88 -14.00 -33.32
N LYS A 174 12.56 -13.76 -33.40
CA LYS A 174 11.76 -14.18 -34.56
C LYS A 174 12.15 -13.41 -35.83
N TYR A 175 12.38 -12.10 -35.71
CA TYR A 175 12.75 -11.24 -36.84
C TYR A 175 14.16 -11.54 -37.35
N GLN A 176 15.11 -11.77 -36.44
CA GLN A 176 16.48 -12.16 -36.80
C GLN A 176 16.52 -13.54 -37.48
N ARG A 177 15.64 -14.46 -37.07
CA ARG A 177 15.53 -15.79 -37.69
C ARG A 177 14.97 -15.71 -39.10
N GLU A 178 13.91 -14.93 -39.33
CA GLU A 178 13.34 -14.70 -40.67
C GLU A 178 14.36 -14.07 -41.64
N ILE A 179 15.07 -13.02 -41.20
CA ILE A 179 16.11 -12.37 -42.05
C ILE A 179 17.23 -13.34 -42.41
N ARG A 180 17.64 -14.19 -41.46
CA ARG A 180 18.72 -15.16 -41.68
C ARG A 180 18.31 -16.27 -42.65
N GLU A 181 17.10 -16.80 -42.50
CA GLU A 181 16.57 -17.84 -43.38
C GLU A 181 16.40 -17.33 -44.82
N GLU A 182 15.91 -16.09 -45.01
CA GLU A 182 15.77 -15.52 -46.35
C GLU A 182 17.13 -15.33 -47.05
N GLN A 183 18.17 -14.87 -46.33
CA GLN A 183 19.50 -14.70 -46.91
C GLN A 183 20.16 -16.03 -47.28
N GLU A 184 19.99 -17.09 -46.49
CA GLU A 184 20.51 -18.42 -46.82
C GLU A 184 19.81 -19.03 -48.04
N GLN A 185 18.49 -18.82 -48.17
CA GLN A 185 17.73 -19.27 -49.34
C GLN A 185 18.19 -18.54 -50.61
N ARG A 186 18.28 -17.21 -50.56
CA ARG A 186 18.77 -16.40 -51.70
C ARG A 186 20.17 -16.84 -52.13
N LYS A 187 21.07 -17.04 -51.18
CA LYS A 187 22.45 -17.46 -51.47
C LYS A 187 22.51 -18.85 -52.10
N ARG A 188 21.75 -19.82 -51.59
CA ARG A 188 21.67 -21.16 -52.20
C ARG A 188 21.15 -21.10 -53.63
N GLU A 189 20.11 -20.32 -53.89
CA GLU A 189 19.57 -20.18 -55.24
C GLU A 189 20.57 -19.54 -56.21
N GLU A 190 21.33 -18.54 -55.76
CA GLU A 190 22.37 -17.90 -56.57
C GLU A 190 23.51 -18.86 -56.88
N ASP A 191 23.98 -19.62 -55.89
CA ASP A 191 25.02 -20.64 -56.07
C ASP A 191 24.56 -21.73 -57.06
N ASP A 192 23.30 -22.16 -56.96
CA ASP A 192 22.74 -23.18 -57.84
C ASP A 192 22.56 -22.66 -59.27
N LYS A 193 22.07 -21.41 -59.43
CA LYS A 193 22.01 -20.72 -60.73
C LYS A 193 23.40 -20.56 -61.34
N HIS A 194 24.39 -20.17 -60.54
CA HIS A 194 25.76 -19.99 -60.99
C HIS A 194 26.38 -21.32 -61.46
N ARG A 195 26.18 -22.38 -60.67
CA ARG A 195 26.67 -23.74 -60.99
C ARG A 195 26.02 -24.28 -62.26
N ARG A 196 24.72 -24.07 -62.44
CA ARG A 196 24.00 -24.45 -63.67
C ARG A 196 24.53 -23.69 -64.88
N LYS A 197 24.77 -22.38 -64.76
CA LYS A 197 25.34 -21.56 -65.84
C LYS A 197 26.74 -22.01 -66.23
N MET A 198 27.60 -22.30 -65.25
CA MET A 198 28.94 -22.86 -65.48
C MET A 198 28.87 -24.22 -66.18
N SER A 199 27.98 -25.11 -65.73
CA SER A 199 27.78 -26.42 -66.36
C SER A 199 27.26 -26.33 -67.81
N PHE A 200 26.50 -25.27 -68.11
CA PHE A 200 25.99 -25.01 -69.45
C PHE A 200 27.08 -24.46 -70.36
N GLN A 201 27.87 -23.48 -69.90
CA GLN A 201 29.02 -22.96 -70.65
C GLN A 201 30.06 -24.04 -70.94
N ASN A 202 30.37 -24.90 -69.96
CA ASN A 202 31.36 -25.96 -70.15
C ASN A 202 30.91 -27.00 -71.19
N ARG A 203 29.60 -27.34 -71.19
CA ARG A 203 29.02 -28.21 -72.22
C ARG A 203 28.98 -27.57 -73.61
N LEU A 204 28.77 -26.26 -73.70
CA LEU A 204 28.85 -25.53 -74.97
C LEU A 204 30.27 -25.51 -75.54
N ALA A 205 31.28 -25.29 -74.70
CA ALA A 205 32.68 -25.30 -75.12
C ALA A 205 33.12 -26.66 -75.66
N LEU A 206 32.60 -27.75 -75.09
CA LEU A 206 32.82 -29.13 -75.55
C LEU A 206 32.20 -29.47 -76.93
N PHE A 207 31.20 -28.71 -77.38
CA PHE A 207 30.54 -28.93 -78.68
C PHE A 207 31.17 -28.11 -79.83
N GLN A 208 32.09 -27.19 -79.52
CA GLN A 208 32.76 -26.31 -80.50
C GLN A 208 34.22 -26.70 -80.79
N SER A 209 34.74 -27.77 -80.19
CA SER A 209 36.07 -28.35 -80.42
C SER A 209 35.99 -29.69 -81.15
#